data_AF-A0A435DIS3-F1
#
_entry.id   AF-A0A435DIS3-F1
#
_cell.length_a   1.000
_cell.length_b   1.000
_cell.length_c   1.000
_cell.angle_alpha   90.00
_cell.angle_beta   90.00
_cell.angle_gamma   90.00
#
_symmetry.space_group_name_H-M   'P 1'
#
loop_
_entity.id
_entity.type
_entity.pdbx_description
1 polymer ?
#
loop_
_entity_poly.entity_id
_entity_poly.type
_entity_poly.pdbx_seq_one_letter_code
_entity_poly.pdbx_strand_id
1 'polypeptide(L)'
;MNSAAEILVPGKAGEGEALVLTAPISFWGGVDPKTGRIADVRHPQHGEVIAGRVLFLPGTIGSSSASAVLMELVHNGRAPVALVLQEPDAILLLGLIVAREMGWQTPIAVRLDRG
;
A
#
# COMPACT_ATOMS: atom_id res chain seq x y z
N MET A 1 -7.72 10.98 21.70
CA MET A 1 -8.75 11.04 20.65
C MET A 1 -8.80 9.67 20.01
N ASN A 2 -9.95 9.03 19.99
CA ASN A 2 -10.11 7.70 19.40
C ASN A 2 -10.34 7.90 17.90
N SER A 3 -9.27 7.93 17.09
CA SER A 3 -9.42 7.97 15.64
C SER A 3 -10.12 6.69 15.21
N ALA A 4 -11.31 6.82 14.64
CA ALA A 4 -12.03 5.68 14.10
C ALA A 4 -11.23 5.12 12.91
N ALA A 5 -10.94 3.82 12.94
CA ALA A 5 -10.34 3.11 11.82
C ALA A 5 -11.43 2.29 11.11
N GLU A 6 -11.49 2.42 9.78
CA GLU A 6 -12.40 1.64 8.93
C GLU A 6 -11.59 0.58 8.17
N ILE A 7 -12.03 -0.67 8.19
CA ILE A 7 -11.40 -1.71 7.35
C ILE A 7 -11.90 -1.53 5.91
N LEU A 8 -10.99 -1.22 4.99
CA LEU A 8 -11.30 -1.07 3.57
C LEU A 8 -11.20 -2.42 2.84
N VAL A 9 -10.15 -3.19 3.13
CA VAL A 9 -9.97 -4.56 2.62
C VAL A 9 -9.49 -5.45 3.77
N PRO A 10 -10.24 -6.51 4.12
CA PRO A 10 -9.78 -7.47 5.12
C PRO A 10 -8.61 -8.27 4.56
N GLY A 11 -7.63 -8.54 5.43
CA GLY A 11 -6.43 -9.29 5.13
C GLY A 11 -5.73 -9.70 6.42
N LYS A 12 -4.53 -10.26 6.30
CA LYS A 12 -3.72 -10.60 7.46
C LYS A 12 -3.34 -9.33 8.24
N ALA A 13 -3.57 -9.35 9.55
CA ALA A 13 -3.04 -8.32 10.44
C ALA A 13 -1.51 -8.33 10.40
N GLY A 14 -0.92 -7.15 10.29
CA GLY A 14 0.53 -6.97 10.16
C GLY A 14 1.08 -6.03 11.21
N GLU A 15 2.30 -6.31 11.65
CA GLU A 15 3.10 -5.45 12.53
C GLU A 15 4.43 -5.18 11.84
N GLY A 16 4.90 -3.93 11.92
CA GLY A 16 6.16 -3.51 11.32
C GLY A 16 6.44 -2.03 11.60
N GLU A 17 7.64 -1.59 11.22
CA GLU A 17 8.01 -0.17 11.29
C GLU A 17 7.05 0.67 10.43
N ALA A 18 6.60 1.80 10.97
CA ALA A 18 5.75 2.73 10.24
C ALA A 18 6.57 3.50 9.19
N LEU A 19 6.20 3.35 7.92
CA LEU A 19 6.69 4.20 6.84
C LEU A 19 5.59 5.20 6.48
N VAL A 20 5.78 6.46 6.90
CA VAL A 20 4.84 7.54 6.62
C VAL A 20 5.29 8.31 5.39
N LEU A 21 4.55 8.17 4.28
CA LEU A 21 4.82 8.96 3.09
C LEU A 21 4.32 10.40 3.30
N THR A 22 5.14 11.37 2.92
CA THR A 22 4.81 12.80 3.08
C THR A 22 4.24 13.42 1.82
N ALA A 23 4.13 12.65 0.73
CA ALA A 23 3.53 13.03 -0.53
C ALA A 23 2.73 11.85 -1.11
N PRO A 24 1.75 12.12 -2.01
CA PRO A 24 1.09 11.07 -2.76
C PRO A 24 2.07 10.29 -3.65
N ILE A 25 1.85 8.99 -3.81
CA ILE A 25 2.73 8.09 -4.59
C ILE A 25 1.99 7.43 -5.75
N SER A 26 2.65 7.30 -6.90
CA SER A 26 2.23 6.38 -7.96
C SER A 26 2.86 5.02 -7.76
N PHE A 27 2.04 3.97 -7.65
CA PHE A 27 2.56 2.60 -7.64
C PHE A 27 3.10 2.22 -9.03
N TRP A 28 2.46 2.69 -10.10
CA TRP A 28 2.97 2.50 -11.46
C TRP A 28 4.24 3.34 -11.67
N GLY A 29 5.38 2.67 -11.85
CA GLY A 29 6.69 3.29 -12.06
C GLY A 29 7.32 3.92 -10.80
N GLY A 30 6.55 4.23 -9.76
CA GLY A 30 7.07 4.80 -8.52
C GLY A 30 7.40 3.79 -7.43
N VAL A 31 6.96 2.53 -7.57
CA VAL A 31 7.39 1.41 -6.72
C VAL A 31 7.90 0.29 -7.60
N ASP A 32 9.07 -0.25 -7.27
CA ASP A 32 9.62 -1.44 -7.93
C ASP A 32 9.00 -2.71 -7.31
N PRO A 33 8.19 -3.47 -8.05
CA PRO A 33 7.49 -4.65 -7.52
C PRO A 33 8.42 -5.83 -7.18
N LYS A 34 9.66 -5.83 -7.69
CA LYS A 34 10.64 -6.89 -7.39
C LYS A 34 11.35 -6.66 -6.06
N THR A 35 11.52 -5.41 -5.67
CA THR A 35 12.26 -5.03 -4.46
C THR A 35 11.38 -4.49 -3.35
N GLY A 36 10.23 -3.91 -3.69
CA GLY A 36 9.40 -3.10 -2.79
C GLY A 36 9.96 -1.70 -2.55
N ARG A 37 10.95 -1.25 -3.33
CA ARG A 37 11.59 0.05 -3.15
C ARG A 37 10.79 1.15 -3.83
N ILE A 38 10.70 2.32 -3.21
CA ILE A 38 10.20 3.54 -3.84
C ILE A 38 11.23 3.97 -4.89
N ALA A 39 10.87 3.79 -6.15
CA ALA A 39 11.72 4.00 -7.32
C ALA A 39 11.58 5.40 -7.93
N ASP A 40 10.49 6.12 -7.63
CA ASP A 40 10.33 7.51 -8.08
C ASP A 40 11.36 8.41 -7.41
N VAL A 41 12.35 8.85 -8.18
CA VAL A 41 13.44 9.74 -7.75
C VAL A 41 12.97 11.12 -7.29
N ARG A 42 11.72 11.49 -7.59
CA ARG A 42 11.12 12.77 -7.20
C ARG A 42 10.33 12.66 -5.90
N HIS A 43 10.05 11.44 -5.43
CA HIS A 43 9.31 11.23 -4.20
C HIS A 43 10.19 11.54 -2.97
N PRO A 44 9.68 12.23 -1.93
CA PRO A 44 10.49 12.58 -0.75
C PRO A 44 11.10 11.37 -0.03
N GLN A 45 10.40 10.23 -0.05
CA GLN A 45 10.87 8.94 0.49
C GLN A 45 11.54 8.04 -0.57
N HIS A 46 12.08 8.61 -1.66
CA HIS A 46 12.82 7.83 -2.67
C HIS A 46 13.91 6.96 -2.02
N GLY A 47 13.99 5.69 -2.43
CA GLY A 47 14.98 4.73 -1.93
C GLY A 47 14.51 3.93 -0.71
N GLU A 48 13.46 4.36 -0.01
CA GLU A 48 12.84 3.60 1.07
C GLU A 48 12.17 2.31 0.57
N VAL A 49 12.12 1.29 1.41
CA VAL A 49 11.48 -0.01 1.10
C VAL A 49 10.13 -0.12 1.82
N ILE A 50 9.06 -0.45 1.09
CA ILE A 50 7.72 -0.62 1.67
C ILE A 50 7.49 -2.04 2.19
N ALA A 51 8.23 -3.03 1.66
CA ALA A 51 8.08 -4.43 2.02
C ALA A 51 8.30 -4.62 3.53
N GLY A 52 7.40 -5.35 4.18
CA GLY A 52 7.53 -5.62 5.62
C GLY A 52 7.11 -4.47 6.55
N ARG A 53 6.73 -3.30 6.01
CA ARG A 53 6.41 -2.10 6.79
C ARG A 53 4.92 -1.79 6.82
N VAL A 54 4.49 -1.01 7.82
CA VAL A 54 3.14 -0.44 7.86
C VAL A 54 3.19 0.85 7.06
N LEU A 55 2.59 0.82 5.86
CA LEU A 55 2.68 1.92 4.91
C LEU A 55 1.52 2.89 5.10
N PHE A 56 1.83 4.14 5.48
CA PHE A 56 0.85 5.22 5.56
C PHE A 56 0.88 6.04 4.27
N LEU A 57 -0.25 6.07 3.57
CA LEU A 57 -0.46 6.74 2.29
C LEU A 57 -1.31 8.01 2.49
N PRO A 58 -0.74 9.21 2.29
CA PRO A 58 -1.51 10.45 2.31
C PRO A 58 -2.40 10.60 1.07
N GLY A 59 -2.13 9.80 0.03
CA GLY A 59 -2.85 9.75 -1.22
C GLY A 59 -2.08 8.94 -2.26
N THR A 60 -2.70 8.73 -3.40
CA THR A 60 -2.13 7.98 -4.53
C THR A 60 -2.19 8.82 -5.80
N ILE A 61 -1.34 8.49 -6.77
CA ILE A 61 -1.33 9.10 -8.10
C ILE A 61 -1.46 7.98 -9.14
N GLY A 62 -2.32 8.17 -10.13
CA GLY A 62 -2.45 7.25 -11.26
C GLY A 62 -3.83 6.61 -11.38
N SER A 63 -3.88 5.49 -12.11
CA SER A 63 -5.13 4.80 -12.48
C SER A 63 -4.91 3.27 -12.43
N SER A 64 -5.61 2.50 -13.27
CA SER A 64 -5.77 1.04 -13.17
C SER A 64 -4.47 0.24 -12.98
N SER A 65 -3.35 0.68 -13.56
CA SER A 65 -2.05 -0.01 -13.44
C SER A 65 -1.52 -0.11 -12.01
N ALA A 66 -1.98 0.74 -11.07
CA ALA A 66 -1.60 0.65 -9.66
C ALA A 66 -2.04 -0.69 -9.03
N SER A 67 -3.21 -1.20 -9.43
CA SER A 67 -3.75 -2.48 -8.93
C SER A 67 -2.84 -3.65 -9.31
N ALA A 68 -2.35 -3.67 -10.55
CA ALA A 68 -1.44 -4.70 -11.04
C ALA A 68 -0.12 -4.71 -10.28
N VAL A 69 0.46 -3.53 -10.01
CA VAL A 69 1.71 -3.41 -9.25
C VAL A 69 1.53 -3.88 -7.80
N LEU A 70 0.42 -3.48 -7.13
CA LEU A 70 0.16 -3.95 -5.78
C LEU A 70 -0.05 -5.46 -5.72
N MET A 71 -0.77 -6.02 -6.69
CA MET A 71 -0.93 -7.46 -6.83
C MET A 71 0.42 -8.17 -7.03
N GLU A 72 1.31 -7.62 -7.86
CA GLU A 72 2.66 -8.18 -8.07
C GLU A 72 3.52 -8.09 -6.80
N LEU A 73 3.45 -7.00 -6.05
CA LEU A 73 4.11 -6.87 -4.74
C LEU A 73 3.63 -7.96 -3.77
N VAL A 74 2.32 -8.25 -3.72
CA VAL A 74 1.79 -9.35 -2.90
C VAL A 74 2.34 -10.69 -3.38
N HIS A 75 2.25 -10.97 -4.68
CA HIS A 75 2.74 -12.22 -5.28
C HIS A 75 4.22 -12.47 -4.96
N ASN A 76 5.04 -11.42 -5.03
CA ASN A 76 6.47 -11.48 -4.80
C ASN A 76 6.86 -11.48 -3.31
N GLY A 77 5.90 -11.40 -2.38
CA GLY A 77 6.18 -11.27 -0.94
C GLY A 77 6.86 -9.95 -0.58
N ARG A 78 6.64 -8.89 -1.39
CA ARG A 78 7.22 -7.54 -1.24
C ARG A 78 6.20 -6.47 -0.87
N ALA A 79 4.96 -6.87 -0.60
CA ALA A 79 3.94 -5.95 -0.11
C ALA A 79 4.28 -5.42 1.29
N PRO A 80 3.76 -4.23 1.66
CA PRO A 80 3.71 -3.80 3.05
C PRO A 80 2.90 -4.81 3.88
N VAL A 81 3.14 -4.84 5.20
CA VAL A 81 2.39 -5.72 6.12
C VAL A 81 0.99 -5.18 6.44
N ALA A 82 0.79 -3.87 6.26
CA ALA A 82 -0.51 -3.22 6.31
C ALA A 82 -0.47 -1.92 5.48
N LEU A 83 -1.59 -1.57 4.88
CA LEU A 83 -1.78 -0.25 4.26
C LEU A 83 -2.74 0.59 5.11
N VAL A 84 -2.31 1.81 5.42
CA VAL A 84 -3.13 2.81 6.10
C VAL A 84 -3.34 3.97 5.14
N LEU A 85 -4.57 4.15 4.69
CA LEU A 85 -4.94 5.18 3.72
C LEU A 85 -5.64 6.33 4.45
N GLN A 86 -5.32 7.55 4.06
CA GLN A 86 -6.11 8.69 4.49
C GLN A 86 -7.46 8.73 3.76
N GLU A 87 -7.46 8.52 2.45
CA GLU A 87 -8.65 8.43 1.62
C GLU A 87 -8.68 7.07 0.91
N PRO A 88 -9.83 6.38 0.81
CA PRO A 88 -9.92 5.12 0.10
C PRO A 88 -9.57 5.27 -1.38
N ASP A 89 -8.68 4.40 -1.88
CA ASP A 89 -8.40 4.28 -3.31
C ASP A 89 -8.89 2.91 -3.82
N ALA A 90 -10.08 2.89 -4.41
CA ALA A 90 -10.67 1.66 -4.94
C ALA A 90 -9.81 0.99 -6.02
N ILE A 91 -9.03 1.76 -6.79
CA ILE A 91 -8.18 1.23 -7.85
C ILE A 91 -6.98 0.53 -7.23
N LEU A 92 -6.25 1.19 -6.32
CA LEU A 92 -5.12 0.54 -5.65
C LEU A 92 -5.58 -0.72 -4.91
N LEU A 93 -6.67 -0.62 -4.15
CA LEU A 93 -7.20 -1.71 -3.31
C LEU A 93 -7.73 -2.89 -4.12
N LEU A 94 -8.13 -2.70 -5.39
CA LEU A 94 -8.46 -3.79 -6.29
C LEU A 94 -7.31 -4.80 -6.43
N GLY A 95 -6.05 -4.35 -6.33
CA GLY A 95 -4.88 -5.24 -6.35
C GLY A 95 -4.88 -6.25 -5.20
N LEU A 96 -5.30 -5.85 -4.00
CA LEU A 96 -5.46 -6.77 -2.88
C LEU A 96 -6.65 -7.70 -3.07
N ILE A 97 -7.77 -7.20 -3.60
CA ILE A 97 -8.95 -8.02 -3.84
C ILE A 97 -8.62 -9.14 -4.82
N VAL A 98 -8.02 -8.79 -5.97
CA VAL A 98 -7.64 -9.78 -6.99
C VAL A 98 -6.58 -10.76 -6.46
N ALA A 99 -5.56 -10.28 -5.74
CA ALA A 99 -4.56 -11.16 -5.13
C ALA A 99 -5.19 -12.19 -4.17
N ARG A 100 -6.21 -11.78 -3.41
CA ARG A 100 -6.96 -12.69 -2.53
C ARG A 100 -7.76 -13.72 -3.31
N GLU A 101 -8.43 -13.32 -4.40
CA GLU A 101 -9.14 -14.25 -5.28
C GLU A 101 -8.20 -15.26 -5.97
N MET A 102 -6.92 -14.89 -6.15
CA MET A 102 -5.86 -15.80 -6.61
C MET A 102 -5.33 -16.74 -5.50
N GLY A 103 -5.91 -16.70 -4.30
CA GLY A 103 -5.50 -17.53 -3.17
C GLY A 103 -4.24 -17.04 -2.45
N TRP A 104 -3.77 -15.83 -2.72
CA TRP A 104 -2.60 -15.26 -2.05
C TRP A 104 -3.00 -14.56 -0.76
N GLN A 105 -2.13 -14.66 0.24
CA GLN A 105 -2.33 -13.97 1.51
C GLN A 105 -2.01 -12.47 1.33
N THR A 106 -3.01 -11.63 1.57
CA THR A 106 -2.90 -10.18 1.42
C THR A 106 -2.74 -9.47 2.77
N PRO A 107 -2.08 -8.31 2.83
CA PRO A 107 -2.13 -7.44 4.00
C PRO A 107 -3.53 -6.85 4.18
N ILE A 108 -3.84 -6.44 5.41
CA ILE A 108 -5.00 -5.59 5.68
C ILE A 108 -4.82 -4.18 5.11
N ALA A 109 -5.90 -3.57 4.64
CA ALA A 109 -5.95 -2.15 4.31
C ALA A 109 -7.04 -1.45 5.13
N VAL A 110 -6.69 -0.32 5.74
CA VAL A 110 -7.59 0.46 6.61
C VAL A 110 -7.58 1.94 6.23
N ARG A 111 -8.70 2.63 6.45
CA ARG A 111 -8.74 4.10 6.53
C ARG A 111 -8.48 4.52 7.97
N LEU A 112 -7.66 5.54 8.16
CA LEU A 112 -7.50 6.21 9.45
C LEU A 112 -7.72 7.71 9.28
N ASP A 113 -8.74 8.24 9.95
CA ASP A 113 -9.07 9.66 9.87
C ASP A 113 -8.01 10.52 10.58
N ARG A 114 -7.69 11.69 10.02
CA ARG A 114 -6.90 12.71 10.73
C ARG A 114 -7.81 13.33 11.80
N GLY A 115 -7.59 12.94 13.06
CA GLY A 115 -8.23 13.57 14.21
C GLY A 115 -7.84 15.04 14.37
#